data_AF-A0AA35ZIC9-F1
#
_entry.id   AF-A0AA35ZIC9-F1
#
_cell.length_a   1.000
_cell.length_b   1.000
_cell.length_c   1.000
_cell.angle_alpha   90.00
_cell.angle_beta   90.00
_cell.angle_gamma   90.00
#
_symmetry.space_group_name_H-M   'P 1'
#
loop_
_entity.id
_entity.type
_entity.pdbx_description
1 polymer ?
#
loop_
_entity_poly.entity_id
_entity_poly.type
_entity_poly.pdbx_seq_one_letter_code
_entity_poly.pdbx_strand_id
1 'polypeptide(L)'
;MDIYHTTVNEFSALGQIYEWWNITSVRVLYVWEDMENNRMLLWMIDRQREKILAIIPRHLVPGYRNMNLKGNVFSVQHFQVDEYHLDNPMYQQYKICTSDKAIMINHATTFTRLASDFASGYPLYPIVSTVTTVAQDHTNKRRLVDVVGRIVWGNRIRQLRSFELILQDET
;
A
#
# COMPACT_ATOMS: atom_id res chain seq x y z
N MET A 1 -26.13 16.92 -13.13
CA MET A 1 -25.00 17.67 -12.57
C MET A 1 -23.81 16.77 -12.78
N ASP A 2 -22.92 17.13 -13.70
CA ASP A 2 -21.79 16.26 -14.04
C ASP A 2 -20.79 16.27 -12.89
N ILE A 3 -20.51 15.09 -12.35
CA ILE A 3 -19.50 14.93 -11.31
C ILE A 3 -18.14 15.09 -11.99
N TYR A 4 -17.38 16.09 -11.58
CA TYR A 4 -16.02 16.30 -12.11
C TYR A 4 -15.06 15.32 -11.45
N HIS A 5 -14.22 14.67 -12.25
CA HIS A 5 -13.21 13.73 -11.78
C HIS A 5 -11.82 14.23 -12.12
N THR A 6 -10.96 14.38 -11.11
CA THR A 6 -9.55 14.74 -11.31
C THR A 6 -8.72 13.47 -11.50
N THR A 7 -7.99 13.38 -12.60
CA THR A 7 -7.11 12.22 -12.89
C THR A 7 -5.68 12.53 -12.48
N VAL A 8 -5.09 11.67 -11.65
CA VAL A 8 -3.72 11.79 -11.14
C VAL A 8 -2.88 10.55 -11.48
N ASN A 9 -1.56 10.69 -11.40
CA ASN A 9 -0.60 9.60 -11.61
C ASN A 9 0.03 9.09 -10.30
N GLU A 10 -0.12 9.83 -9.21
CA GLU A 10 0.56 9.61 -7.93
C GLU A 10 -0.36 9.98 -6.76
N PHE A 11 -0.15 9.34 -5.61
CA PHE A 11 -0.97 9.53 -4.41
C PHE A 11 -0.70 10.88 -3.73
N SER A 12 0.51 11.43 -3.86
CA SER A 12 0.89 12.76 -3.34
C SER A 12 0.00 13.87 -3.90
N ALA A 13 -0.53 13.69 -5.10
CA ALA A 13 -1.45 14.62 -5.75
C ALA A 13 -2.90 14.52 -5.26
N LEU A 14 -3.24 13.51 -4.44
CA LEU A 14 -4.57 13.38 -3.83
C LEU A 14 -4.72 14.42 -2.71
N GLY A 15 -5.20 15.59 -3.10
CA GLY A 15 -5.31 16.76 -2.25
C GLY A 15 -6.53 16.74 -1.35
N GLN A 16 -7.70 17.06 -1.91
CA GLN A 16 -8.92 17.30 -1.16
C GLN A 16 -9.70 16.01 -0.86
N ILE A 17 -10.19 15.95 0.37
CA ILE A 17 -11.09 14.91 0.87
C ILE A 17 -12.48 15.09 0.24
N TYR A 18 -13.18 13.99 0.03
CA TYR A 18 -14.51 13.92 -0.62
C TYR A 18 -14.58 14.35 -2.09
N GLU A 19 -13.49 14.84 -2.68
CA GLU A 19 -13.39 15.01 -4.14
C GLU A 19 -13.34 13.66 -4.85
N TRP A 20 -13.76 13.67 -6.12
CA TRP A 20 -13.75 12.49 -6.97
C TRP A 20 -12.47 12.41 -7.79
N TRP A 21 -11.82 11.26 -7.70
CA TRP A 21 -10.50 11.03 -8.26
C TRP A 21 -10.48 9.81 -9.19
N ASN A 22 -9.53 9.86 -10.11
CA ASN A 22 -9.05 8.72 -10.87
C ASN A 22 -7.53 8.63 -10.67
N ILE A 23 -7.00 7.42 -10.55
CA ILE A 23 -5.57 7.16 -10.60
C ILE A 23 -5.26 6.23 -11.76
N THR A 24 -4.35 6.68 -12.63
CA THR A 24 -4.06 6.02 -13.90
C THR A 24 -3.46 4.64 -13.69
N SER A 25 -2.73 4.45 -12.61
CA SER A 25 -2.03 3.20 -12.36
C SER A 25 -1.66 3.08 -10.88
N VAL A 26 -1.88 1.90 -10.29
CA VAL A 26 -1.43 1.48 -8.95
C VAL A 26 -1.18 -0.02 -8.92
N ARG A 27 -0.29 -0.50 -8.05
CA ARG A 27 -0.11 -1.93 -7.76
C ARG A 27 -0.71 -2.28 -6.40
N VAL A 28 -1.46 -3.38 -6.31
CA VAL A 28 -1.96 -3.88 -5.02
C VAL A 28 -0.90 -4.75 -4.35
N LEU A 29 -0.40 -4.34 -3.19
CA LEU A 29 0.63 -5.07 -2.42
C LEU A 29 0.02 -6.15 -1.51
N TYR A 30 -1.00 -5.75 -0.75
CA TYR A 30 -1.65 -6.59 0.24
C TYR A 30 -3.16 -6.50 0.11
N VAL A 31 -3.81 -7.64 0.37
CA VAL A 31 -5.26 -7.78 0.45
C VAL A 31 -5.56 -8.41 1.79
N TRP A 32 -6.44 -7.81 2.57
CA TRP A 32 -6.88 -8.35 3.86
C TRP A 32 -8.40 -8.21 3.97
N GLU A 33 -9.08 -9.33 4.21
CA GLU A 33 -10.47 -9.32 4.68
C GLU A 33 -10.52 -9.07 6.20
N ASP A 34 -10.92 -7.87 6.58
CA ASP A 34 -11.17 -7.46 7.96
C ASP A 34 -12.59 -7.89 8.33
N MET A 35 -12.69 -9.09 8.89
CA MET A 35 -13.96 -9.71 9.27
C MET A 35 -14.63 -8.99 10.44
N GLU A 36 -13.87 -8.36 11.33
CA GLU A 36 -14.39 -7.66 12.51
C GLU A 36 -15.14 -6.39 12.08
N ASN A 37 -14.54 -5.61 11.17
CA ASN A 37 -15.14 -4.36 10.67
C ASN A 37 -15.92 -4.54 9.37
N ASN A 38 -16.17 -5.77 8.93
CA ASN A 38 -16.92 -6.09 7.72
C ASN A 38 -16.43 -5.29 6.50
N ARG A 39 -15.15 -5.41 6.18
CA ARG A 39 -14.53 -4.71 5.04
C ARG A 39 -13.38 -5.51 4.44
N MET A 40 -12.99 -5.16 3.22
CA MET A 40 -11.72 -5.59 2.63
C MET A 40 -10.80 -4.39 2.49
N LEU A 41 -9.53 -4.62 2.77
CA LEU A 41 -8.50 -3.61 2.83
C LEU A 41 -7.46 -3.93 1.76
N LEU A 42 -7.13 -2.93 0.94
CA LEU A 42 -6.11 -3.02 -0.09
C LEU A 42 -5.01 -2.02 0.22
N TRP A 43 -3.78 -2.50 0.38
CA TRP A 43 -2.62 -1.61 0.39
C TRP A 43 -2.12 -1.49 -1.02
N MET A 44 -2.18 -0.28 -1.56
CA MET A 44 -1.78 0.02 -2.91
C MET A 44 -0.53 0.88 -2.90
N ILE A 45 0.25 0.74 -3.97
CA ILE A 45 1.44 1.53 -4.21
C ILE A 45 1.37 2.17 -5.59
N ASP A 46 1.75 3.44 -5.69
CA ASP A 46 1.89 4.14 -6.97
C ASP A 46 3.32 3.97 -7.53
N ARG A 47 3.64 4.67 -8.63
CA ARG A 47 4.98 4.65 -9.23
C ARG A 47 6.02 5.41 -8.41
N GLN A 48 5.60 6.41 -7.63
CA GLN A 48 6.45 7.12 -6.69
C GLN A 48 6.66 6.36 -5.39
N ARG A 49 6.12 5.14 -5.30
CA ARG A 49 6.23 4.20 -4.19
C ARG A 49 5.51 4.65 -2.93
N GLU A 50 4.63 5.64 -3.03
CA GLU A 50 3.77 6.02 -1.92
C GLU A 50 2.74 4.91 -1.71
N LYS A 51 2.49 4.58 -0.44
CA LYS A 51 1.47 3.59 -0.07
C LYS A 51 0.22 4.32 0.36
N ILE A 52 -0.94 3.88 -0.10
CA ILE A 52 -2.24 4.30 0.43
C ILE A 52 -3.10 3.08 0.72
N LEU A 53 -3.98 3.21 1.72
CA LEU A 53 -5.00 2.23 2.01
C LEU A 53 -6.22 2.50 1.13
N ALA A 54 -6.80 1.46 0.52
CA ALA A 54 -8.15 1.49 -0.03
C ALA A 54 -9.07 0.58 0.79
N ILE A 55 -10.28 1.06 1.03
CA ILE A 55 -11.29 0.38 1.85
C ILE A 55 -12.47 -0.01 0.97
N ILE A 56 -12.77 -1.30 0.93
CA ILE A 56 -13.93 -1.87 0.23
C ILE A 56 -14.97 -2.30 1.26
N PRO A 57 -16.16 -1.67 1.27
CA PRO A 57 -17.29 -2.09 2.10
C PRO A 57 -17.73 -3.55 1.84
N ARG A 58 -18.18 -4.28 2.87
CA ARG A 58 -18.57 -5.71 2.76
C ARG A 58 -19.47 -6.04 1.58
N HIS A 59 -20.46 -5.19 1.31
CA HIS A 59 -21.44 -5.45 0.26
C HIS A 59 -20.84 -5.42 -1.15
N LEU A 60 -19.68 -4.78 -1.34
CA LEU A 60 -18.96 -4.74 -2.62
C LEU A 60 -17.88 -5.84 -2.73
N VAL A 61 -17.40 -6.37 -1.60
CA VAL A 61 -16.34 -7.41 -1.55
C VAL A 61 -16.54 -8.56 -2.55
N PRO A 62 -17.74 -9.13 -2.75
CA PRO A 62 -17.92 -10.23 -3.71
C PRO A 62 -17.43 -9.90 -5.13
N GLY A 63 -17.57 -8.65 -5.58
CA GLY A 63 -17.10 -8.21 -6.91
C GLY A 63 -15.58 -8.20 -7.06
N TYR A 64 -14.84 -8.14 -5.96
CA TYR A 64 -13.39 -7.98 -5.93
C TYR A 64 -12.64 -9.30 -5.67
N ARG A 65 -13.29 -10.32 -5.09
CA ARG A 65 -12.66 -11.60 -4.73
C ARG A 65 -12.05 -12.35 -5.93
N ASN A 66 -12.68 -12.28 -7.09
CA ASN A 66 -12.25 -13.02 -8.29
C ASN A 66 -11.28 -12.23 -9.17
N MET A 67 -10.93 -10.99 -8.80
CA MET A 67 -10.10 -10.11 -9.64
C MET A 67 -8.59 -10.41 -9.55
N ASN A 68 -8.16 -11.35 -8.70
CA ASN A 68 -6.75 -11.64 -8.43
C ASN A 68 -5.96 -10.35 -8.14
N LEU A 69 -6.36 -9.60 -7.12
CA LEU A 69 -5.86 -8.24 -6.89
C LEU A 69 -4.36 -8.21 -6.56
N LYS A 70 -3.92 -9.06 -5.64
CA LYS A 70 -2.55 -9.01 -5.09
C LYS A 70 -1.48 -9.16 -6.17
N GLY A 71 -0.51 -8.25 -6.18
CA GLY A 71 0.64 -8.23 -7.09
C GLY A 71 0.34 -7.64 -8.47
N ASN A 72 -0.92 -7.43 -8.82
CA ASN A 72 -1.33 -6.90 -10.11
C ASN A 72 -1.46 -5.36 -10.10
N VAL A 73 -1.41 -4.79 -11.31
CA VAL A 73 -1.50 -3.35 -11.55
C VAL A 73 -2.88 -3.00 -12.10
N PHE A 74 -3.46 -1.93 -11.60
CA PHE A 74 -4.81 -1.48 -11.94
C PHE A 74 -4.83 0.02 -12.19
N SER A 75 -5.75 0.48 -13.05
CA SER A 75 -6.29 1.82 -12.96
C SER A 75 -7.51 1.79 -12.05
N VAL A 76 -7.63 2.77 -11.17
CA VAL A 76 -8.77 2.92 -10.27
C VAL A 76 -9.46 4.24 -10.59
N GLN A 77 -10.73 4.17 -10.95
CA GLN A 77 -11.51 5.33 -11.38
C GLN A 77 -12.70 5.53 -10.48
N HIS A 78 -13.16 6.77 -10.35
CA HIS A 78 -14.34 7.17 -9.62
C HIS A 78 -14.31 6.72 -8.15
N PHE A 79 -13.27 7.14 -7.43
CA PHE A 79 -13.19 6.96 -5.99
C PHE A 79 -13.13 8.32 -5.29
N GLN A 80 -13.40 8.31 -3.99
CA GLN A 80 -13.16 9.46 -3.13
C GLN A 80 -12.03 9.14 -2.16
N VAL A 81 -11.36 10.15 -1.65
CA VAL A 81 -10.43 10.01 -0.53
C VAL A 81 -11.08 10.56 0.73
N ASP A 82 -10.83 9.91 1.86
CA ASP A 82 -11.30 10.34 3.18
C ASP A 82 -10.13 10.40 4.16
N GLU A 83 -10.30 11.20 5.20
CA GLU A 83 -9.43 11.20 6.36
C GLU A 83 -9.52 9.84 7.07
N TYR A 84 -8.37 9.23 7.29
CA TYR A 84 -8.26 7.93 7.91
C TYR A 84 -7.48 8.05 9.22
N HIS A 85 -8.20 8.50 10.24
CA HIS A 85 -7.66 8.72 11.59
C HIS A 85 -7.77 7.50 12.51
N LEU A 86 -8.38 6.42 12.06
CA LEU A 86 -8.65 5.21 12.86
C LEU A 86 -7.55 4.16 12.73
N ASP A 87 -7.32 3.47 13.85
CA ASP A 87 -6.50 2.26 14.03
C ASP A 87 -6.11 1.58 12.73
N ASN A 88 -5.02 2.08 12.13
CA ASN A 88 -4.59 1.61 10.83
C ASN A 88 -4.32 0.10 10.95
N PRO A 89 -5.06 -0.74 10.20
CA PRO A 89 -5.06 -2.18 10.41
C PRO A 89 -3.62 -2.68 10.52
N MET A 90 -3.28 -3.17 11.70
CA MET A 90 -1.91 -3.54 12.03
C MET A 90 -1.69 -4.99 11.65
N TYR A 91 -0.67 -5.25 10.84
CA TYR A 91 -0.20 -6.62 10.66
C TYR A 91 0.80 -6.93 11.75
N GLN A 92 0.48 -7.88 12.63
CA GLN A 92 1.35 -8.27 13.76
C GLN A 92 1.79 -7.07 14.64
N GLN A 93 0.89 -6.12 14.90
CA GLN A 93 1.15 -4.86 15.65
C GLN A 93 1.98 -3.81 14.90
N TYR A 94 2.20 -3.97 13.60
CA TYR A 94 2.91 -3.00 12.78
C TYR A 94 1.98 -2.30 11.78
N LYS A 95 2.15 -0.98 11.63
CA LYS A 95 1.47 -0.20 10.58
C LYS A 95 2.10 -0.48 9.21
N ILE A 96 1.26 -0.73 8.20
CA ILE A 96 1.69 -1.01 6.81
C ILE A 96 1.81 0.29 5.98
N CYS A 97 1.00 1.31 6.29
CA CYS A 97 0.95 2.59 5.58
C CYS A 97 1.00 3.75 6.58
N THR A 98 1.66 4.85 6.18
CA THR A 98 1.81 6.08 6.98
C THR A 98 0.89 7.21 6.57
N SER A 99 0.18 7.06 5.44
CA SER A 99 -0.82 8.03 5.00
C SER A 99 -1.95 8.15 6.03
N ASP A 100 -2.37 9.39 6.24
CA ASP A 100 -3.54 9.80 7.00
C ASP A 100 -4.81 9.83 6.13
N LYS A 101 -4.71 9.41 4.86
CA LYS A 101 -5.83 9.32 3.92
C LYS A 101 -6.07 7.86 3.52
N ALA A 102 -7.34 7.56 3.22
CA ALA A 102 -7.72 6.31 2.60
C ALA A 102 -8.59 6.56 1.37
N ILE A 103 -8.43 5.71 0.37
CA ILE A 103 -9.31 5.62 -0.79
C ILE A 103 -10.58 4.86 -0.37
N MET A 104 -11.73 5.49 -0.59
CA MET A 104 -13.03 4.92 -0.29
C MET A 104 -13.62 4.32 -1.57
N ILE A 105 -13.65 2.98 -1.64
CA ILE A 105 -14.24 2.26 -2.77
C ILE A 105 -15.75 2.22 -2.59
N ASN A 106 -16.47 2.62 -3.64
CA ASN A 106 -17.93 2.62 -3.66
C ASN A 106 -18.46 1.94 -4.94
N HIS A 107 -19.77 2.01 -5.16
CA HIS A 107 -20.45 1.38 -6.28
C HIS A 107 -20.12 2.03 -7.64
N ALA A 108 -19.67 3.29 -7.66
CA ALA A 108 -19.22 3.97 -8.87
C ALA A 108 -17.75 3.63 -9.20
N THR A 109 -16.99 3.18 -8.19
CA THR A 109 -15.57 2.90 -8.35
C THR A 109 -15.32 1.74 -9.30
N THR A 110 -14.47 1.98 -10.29
CA THR A 110 -14.09 1.01 -11.30
C THR A 110 -12.63 0.61 -11.13
N PHE A 111 -12.37 -0.69 -11.06
CA PHE A 111 -11.04 -1.29 -10.98
C PHE A 111 -10.73 -2.00 -12.31
N THR A 112 -9.81 -1.43 -13.10
CA THR A 112 -9.45 -1.98 -14.41
C THR A 112 -8.03 -2.52 -14.35
N ARG A 113 -7.87 -3.84 -14.51
CA ARG A 113 -6.54 -4.48 -14.55
C ARG A 113 -5.78 -4.02 -15.79
N LEU A 114 -4.55 -3.56 -15.59
CA LEU A 114 -3.66 -3.17 -16.68
C LEU A 114 -2.80 -4.35 -17.13
N ALA A 115 -2.38 -4.34 -18.39
CA ALA A 115 -1.48 -5.35 -18.95
C ALA A 115 -0.13 -5.39 -18.20
N SER A 116 0.53 -6.54 -18.24
CA SER A 116 1.83 -6.81 -17.57
C SER A 116 2.91 -5.78 -17.88
N ASP A 117 2.86 -5.18 -19.05
CA ASP A 117 3.86 -4.30 -19.62
C ASP A 117 3.87 -2.97 -18.85
N PHE A 118 2.71 -2.55 -18.34
CA PHE A 118 2.58 -1.42 -17.41
C PHE A 118 3.19 -1.70 -16.03
N ALA A 119 3.38 -2.97 -15.67
CA ALA A 119 3.98 -3.38 -14.41
C ALA A 119 5.51 -3.27 -14.39
N SER A 120 6.16 -3.12 -15.55
CA SER A 120 7.62 -2.96 -15.68
C SER A 120 8.16 -1.68 -15.03
N GLY A 121 7.34 -0.63 -14.95
CA GLY A 121 7.65 0.62 -14.25
C GLY A 121 7.24 0.63 -12.78
N TYR A 122 6.60 -0.43 -12.28
CA TYR A 122 6.28 -0.54 -10.87
C TYR A 122 7.45 -1.15 -10.12
N PRO A 123 7.85 -0.51 -9.01
CA PRO A 123 8.90 -1.05 -8.18
C PRO A 123 8.41 -2.38 -7.58
N LEU A 124 9.26 -3.42 -7.70
CA LEU A 124 8.99 -4.74 -7.14
C LEU A 124 8.83 -4.70 -5.62
N TYR A 125 9.40 -3.66 -5.00
CA TYR A 125 9.38 -3.39 -3.56
C TYR A 125 9.08 -1.90 -3.35
N PRO A 126 8.24 -1.52 -2.37
CA PRO A 126 8.01 -0.11 -2.00
C PRO A 126 9.30 0.66 -1.67
N ILE A 127 9.23 1.99 -1.47
CA ILE A 127 10.38 2.80 -1.04
C ILE A 127 11.04 2.05 0.10
N VAL A 128 12.23 1.60 -0.22
CA VAL A 128 13.12 0.97 0.71
C VAL A 128 13.63 2.12 1.55
N SER A 129 13.26 2.16 2.83
CA SER A 129 14.02 2.96 3.75
C SER A 129 15.45 2.42 3.70
N THR A 130 16.42 3.24 3.30
CA THR A 130 17.83 2.89 3.46
C THR A 130 18.04 2.38 4.89
N VAL A 131 18.88 1.37 5.08
CA VAL A 131 19.30 0.89 6.40
C VAL A 131 19.65 2.08 7.30
N THR A 132 20.31 3.09 6.72
CA THR A 132 20.62 4.36 7.36
C THR A 132 19.39 5.12 7.84
N THR A 133 18.39 5.35 6.99
CA THR A 133 17.13 6.03 7.39
C THR A 133 16.32 5.24 8.41
N VAL A 134 16.33 3.90 8.36
CA VAL A 134 15.70 3.07 9.41
C VAL A 134 16.46 3.20 10.73
N ALA A 135 17.78 3.17 10.69
CA ALA A 135 18.63 3.33 11.88
C ALA A 135 18.50 4.71 12.53
N GLN A 136 18.15 5.73 11.74
CA GLN A 136 17.90 7.10 12.19
C GLN A 136 16.44 7.36 12.61
N ASP A 137 15.51 6.44 12.36
CA ASP A 137 14.13 6.57 12.86
C ASP A 137 14.10 6.30 14.37
N HIS A 138 14.15 7.38 15.15
CA HIS A 138 14.04 7.35 16.61
C HIS A 138 12.59 7.38 17.10
N THR A 139 11.59 7.20 16.22
CA THR A 139 10.20 7.12 16.67
C THR A 139 9.95 5.79 17.36
N ASN A 140 9.32 5.82 18.54
CA ASN A 140 8.89 4.59 19.25
C ASN A 140 7.70 3.87 18.56
N LYS A 141 7.48 4.10 17.27
CA LYS A 141 6.33 3.58 16.52
C LYS A 141 6.69 2.23 15.90
N ARG A 142 5.95 1.18 16.23
CA ARG A 142 6.06 -0.13 15.55
C ARG A 142 5.52 -0.03 14.13
N ARG A 143 6.42 -0.05 13.14
CA ARG A 143 6.10 0.09 11.71
C ARG A 143 6.72 -1.05 10.91
N LEU A 144 6.03 -1.50 9.86
CA LEU A 144 6.64 -2.36 8.86
C LEU A 144 7.45 -1.48 7.93
N VAL A 145 8.74 -1.77 7.85
CA VAL A 145 9.66 -1.15 6.91
C VAL A 145 10.12 -2.20 5.93
N ASP A 146 10.19 -1.82 4.66
CA ASP A 146 10.82 -2.62 3.63
C ASP A 146 12.26 -2.12 3.50
N VAL A 147 13.23 -3.02 3.63
CA VAL A 147 14.66 -2.71 3.57
C VAL A 147 15.31 -3.61 2.52
N VAL A 148 16.15 -3.03 1.67
CA VAL A 148 16.97 -3.69 0.66
C VAL A 148 18.38 -3.21 0.95
N GLY A 149 19.25 -4.16 1.22
CA GLY A 149 20.66 -3.92 1.48
C GLY A 149 21.45 -5.16 1.15
N ARG A 150 22.74 -4.98 0.90
CA ARG A 150 23.67 -6.08 0.73
C ARG A 150 23.87 -6.76 2.09
N ILE A 151 23.73 -8.08 2.13
CA ILE A 151 24.13 -8.86 3.30
C ILE A 151 25.66 -8.84 3.36
N VAL A 152 26.22 -8.17 4.38
CA VAL A 152 27.67 -8.09 4.59
C VAL A 152 28.17 -9.12 5.58
N TRP A 153 27.29 -9.60 6.45
CA TRP A 153 27.58 -10.63 7.42
C TRP A 153 26.31 -11.36 7.88
N GLY A 154 26.46 -12.60 8.31
CA GLY A 154 25.37 -13.36 8.91
C GLY A 154 25.89 -14.43 9.86
N ASN A 155 25.17 -14.63 10.97
CA ASN A 155 25.51 -15.63 11.98
C ASN A 155 24.29 -16.42 12.43
N ARG A 156 24.52 -17.71 12.71
CA ARG A 156 23.47 -18.61 13.17
C ARG A 156 23.50 -18.69 14.69
N ILE A 157 22.39 -18.30 15.32
CA ILE A 157 22.23 -18.36 16.77
C ILE A 157 21.49 -19.67 17.11
N ARG A 158 22.25 -20.71 17.42
CA ARG A 158 21.74 -22.08 17.58
C ARG A 158 20.72 -22.22 18.71
N GLN A 159 20.92 -21.53 19.83
CA GLN A 159 20.03 -21.60 21.00
C GLN A 159 18.63 -21.07 20.69
N LEU A 160 18.54 -20.06 19.82
CA LEU A 160 17.29 -19.40 19.44
C LEU A 160 16.69 -19.93 18.14
N ARG A 161 17.36 -20.89 17.49
CA ARG A 161 17.02 -21.36 16.13
C ARG A 161 16.82 -20.20 15.15
N SER A 162 17.64 -19.15 15.27
CA SER A 162 17.53 -17.92 14.49
C SER A 162 18.82 -17.59 13.73
N PHE A 163 18.71 -16.62 12.83
CA PHE A 163 19.84 -16.02 12.12
C PHE A 163 19.85 -14.52 12.40
N GLU A 164 21.04 -13.99 12.62
CA GLU A 164 21.31 -12.55 12.62
C GLU A 164 21.97 -12.19 11.30
N LEU A 165 21.48 -11.15 10.65
CA LEU A 165 22.00 -10.64 9.38
C LEU A 165 22.34 -9.17 9.54
N ILE A 166 23.50 -8.75 9.02
CA ILE A 166 23.88 -7.34 8.93
C ILE A 166 23.73 -6.90 7.48
N LEU A 167 22.93 -5.86 7.27
CA LEU A 167 22.64 -5.26 5.97
C LEU A 167 23.40 -3.94 5.83
N GLN A 168 23.90 -3.66 4.62
CA GLN A 168 24.51 -2.38 4.26
C GLN A 168 23.78 -1.79 3.04
N ASP A 169 23.55 -0.48 3.05
CA ASP A 169 23.05 0.25 1.88
C ASP A 169 24.05 0.21 0.72
N GLU A 170 23.56 0.30 -0.52
CA GLU A 170 24.44 0.63 -1.64
C GLU A 170 24.88 2.10 -1.50
N THR A 171 26.17 2.36 -1.73
CA THR A 171 26.79 3.69 -1.62
C THR A 171 26.61 4.46 -2.92
#